data_AF-A0A6A5QIS3-F1
#
_entry.id   AF-A0A6A5QIS3-F1
#
_cell.length_a   1.000
_cell.length_b   1.000
_cell.length_c   1.000
_cell.angle_alpha   90.00
_cell.angle_beta   90.00
_cell.angle_gamma   90.00
#
_symmetry.space_group_name_H-M   'P 1'
#
loop_
_entity.id
_entity.type
_entity.pdbx_description
1 polymer ?
#
loop_
_entity_poly.entity_id
_entity_poly.type
_entity_poly.pdbx_seq_one_letter_code
_entity_poly.pdbx_strand_id
1 'polypeptide(L)'
;MAAIPPGVDPWTIPCEPPPQGLTSNFYNKSSLLDLTVAVVVLVLSSMAITMTLRFWVMHTSRDAWEPWKMDDCAVIGTFVLAIAQGVMQCFQTKNLGFDAWDLPLGRLLSSQTQQVRADCHRAGRSL
;
A
#
# COMPACT_ATOMS: atom_id res chain seq x y z
N MET A 1 5.04 19.10 -18.36
CA MET A 1 3.95 19.53 -17.44
C MET A 1 3.09 20.51 -18.19
N ALA A 2 1.79 20.24 -18.37
CA ALA A 2 0.89 21.19 -19.00
C ALA A 2 0.84 22.47 -18.16
N ALA A 3 1.02 23.63 -18.80
CA ALA A 3 0.93 24.91 -18.11
C ALA A 3 -0.48 25.10 -17.56
N ILE A 4 -0.60 25.48 -16.29
CA ILE A 4 -1.88 25.73 -15.63
C ILE A 4 -2.56 26.91 -16.35
N PRO A 5 -3.81 26.76 -16.83
CA PRO A 5 -4.51 27.87 -17.47
C PRO A 5 -4.71 29.01 -16.47
N PRO A 6 -4.52 30.29 -16.88
CA PRO A 6 -4.68 31.41 -15.98
C PRO A 6 -6.12 31.47 -15.43
N GLY A 7 -6.24 31.64 -14.11
CA GLY A 7 -7.54 31.73 -13.42
C GLY A 7 -8.15 30.39 -12.97
N VAL A 8 -7.47 29.26 -13.18
CA VAL A 8 -7.95 27.94 -12.73
C VAL A 8 -7.27 27.54 -11.44
N ASP A 9 -8.05 27.06 -10.46
CA ASP A 9 -7.55 26.56 -9.18
C ASP A 9 -6.80 25.22 -9.38
N PRO A 10 -5.49 25.13 -9.04
CA PRO A 10 -4.70 23.90 -9.13
C PRO A 10 -5.26 22.72 -8.33
N TRP A 11 -6.13 22.97 -7.34
CA TRP A 11 -6.80 21.92 -6.56
C TRP A 11 -7.99 21.28 -7.27
N THR A 12 -8.39 21.82 -8.42
CA THR A 12 -9.52 21.32 -9.22
C THR A 12 -9.09 20.65 -10.53
N ILE A 13 -7.80 20.70 -10.84
CA ILE A 13 -7.23 20.11 -12.06
C ILE A 13 -6.75 18.69 -11.75
N PRO A 14 -7.27 17.65 -12.43
CA PRO A 14 -6.77 16.30 -12.28
C PRO A 14 -5.37 16.17 -12.89
N CYS A 15 -4.52 15.33 -12.29
CA CYS A 15 -3.15 15.11 -12.77
C CYS A 15 -3.12 14.41 -14.14
N GLU A 16 -4.09 13.54 -14.42
CA GLU A 16 -4.23 12.82 -15.68
C GLU A 16 -5.69 12.93 -16.17
N PRO A 17 -5.95 13.03 -17.49
CA PRO A 17 -7.32 13.05 -17.99
C PRO A 17 -8.06 11.76 -17.59
N PRO A 18 -9.32 11.85 -17.10
CA PRO A 18 -10.09 10.66 -16.78
C PRO A 18 -10.41 9.86 -18.05
N PRO A 19 -10.62 8.53 -17.94
CA PRO A 19 -11.08 7.72 -19.06
C PRO A 19 -12.44 8.22 -19.59
N GLN A 20 -12.72 7.95 -20.87
CA GLN A 20 -13.95 8.43 -21.52
C GLN A 20 -15.20 7.97 -20.73
N GLY A 21 -16.04 8.93 -20.35
CA GLY A 21 -17.30 8.67 -19.62
C GLY A 21 -17.20 8.73 -18.09
N LEU A 22 -16.00 8.93 -17.53
CA LEU A 22 -15.80 9.13 -16.09
C LEU A 22 -15.51 10.61 -15.78
N THR A 23 -16.10 11.11 -14.69
CA THR A 23 -15.76 12.42 -14.14
C THR A 23 -14.81 12.21 -12.97
N SER A 24 -13.72 12.99 -12.93
CA SER A 24 -12.79 12.97 -11.80
C SER A 24 -13.54 13.32 -10.53
N ASN A 25 -13.38 12.51 -9.50
CA ASN A 25 -13.98 12.71 -8.20
C ASN A 25 -12.90 12.63 -7.12
N PHE A 26 -12.36 13.82 -6.80
CA PHE A 26 -11.33 14.00 -5.77
C PHE A 26 -11.74 13.58 -4.35
N TYR A 27 -13.02 13.24 -4.13
CA TYR A 27 -13.57 12.83 -2.85
C TYR A 27 -13.89 11.34 -2.76
N ASN A 28 -13.80 10.59 -3.85
CA ASN A 28 -14.19 9.19 -3.86
C ASN A 28 -13.11 8.27 -3.27
N LYS A 29 -13.51 7.12 -2.73
CA LYS A 29 -12.57 6.12 -2.21
C LYS A 29 -11.79 5.50 -3.37
N SER A 30 -10.50 5.23 -3.14
CA SER A 30 -9.60 4.62 -4.12
C SER A 30 -10.09 3.27 -4.62
N SER A 31 -10.16 3.10 -5.94
CA SER A 31 -10.31 1.79 -6.59
C SER A 31 -9.15 0.84 -6.22
N LEU A 32 -7.98 1.39 -5.93
CA LEU A 32 -6.79 0.64 -5.50
C LEU A 32 -6.97 -0.06 -4.14
N LEU A 33 -7.88 0.42 -3.28
CA LEU A 33 -8.10 -0.18 -1.97
C LEU A 33 -8.69 -1.59 -2.11
N ASP A 34 -9.71 -1.76 -2.94
CA ASP A 34 -10.35 -3.06 -3.16
C ASP A 34 -9.38 -4.06 -3.79
N LEU A 35 -8.56 -3.59 -4.74
CA LEU A 35 -7.48 -4.38 -5.33
C LEU A 35 -6.43 -4.79 -4.27
N THR A 36 -6.00 -3.85 -3.44
CA THR A 36 -5.01 -4.11 -2.38
C THR A 36 -5.55 -5.14 -1.38
N VAL A 37 -6.81 -4.99 -0.96
CA VAL A 37 -7.48 -5.94 -0.07
C VAL A 37 -7.54 -7.32 -0.72
N ALA A 38 -7.94 -7.42 -1.99
CA ALA A 38 -8.00 -8.70 -2.70
C ALA A 38 -6.63 -9.40 -2.76
N VAL A 39 -5.56 -8.67 -3.06
CA VAL A 39 -4.18 -9.20 -3.10
C VAL A 39 -3.73 -9.66 -1.71
N VAL A 40 -3.96 -8.85 -0.67
CA VAL A 40 -3.59 -9.21 0.72
C VAL A 40 -4.34 -10.48 1.16
N VAL A 41 -5.63 -10.58 0.87
CA VAL A 41 -6.44 -11.77 1.19
C VAL A 41 -5.92 -13.01 0.47
N LEU A 42 -5.58 -12.91 -0.82
CA LEU A 42 -5.02 -14.05 -1.57
C LEU A 42 -3.70 -14.53 -0.97
N VAL A 43 -2.78 -13.61 -0.66
CA VAL A 43 -1.48 -13.94 -0.08
C VAL A 43 -1.66 -14.58 1.30
N LEU A 44 -2.43 -13.96 2.20
CA LEU A 44 -2.67 -14.51 3.53
C LEU A 44 -3.38 -15.86 3.49
N SER A 45 -4.33 -16.05 2.56
CA SER A 45 -5.02 -17.33 2.38
C SER A 45 -4.05 -18.43 1.93
N SER A 46 -3.15 -18.13 1.00
CA SER A 46 -2.14 -19.09 0.56
C SER A 46 -1.18 -19.48 1.70
N MET A 47 -0.74 -18.52 2.51
CA MET A 47 0.09 -18.78 3.70
C MET A 47 -0.67 -19.58 4.77
N ALA A 48 -1.96 -19.31 4.98
CA ALA A 48 -2.77 -20.08 5.92
C ALA A 48 -2.93 -21.54 5.48
N ILE A 49 -3.11 -21.79 4.17
CA ILE A 49 -3.18 -23.14 3.62
C ILE A 49 -1.87 -23.89 3.84
N THR A 50 -0.71 -23.26 3.55
CA THR A 50 0.59 -23.91 3.74
C THR A 50 0.88 -24.21 5.21
N MET A 51 0.53 -23.30 6.14
CA MET A 51 0.63 -23.56 7.58
C MET A 51 -0.28 -24.73 8.00
N THR A 52 -1.54 -24.75 7.54
CA THR A 52 -2.49 -25.80 7.90
C THR A 52 -2.03 -27.17 7.39
N LEU A 53 -1.51 -27.23 6.16
CA LEU A 53 -0.90 -28.45 5.62
C LEU A 53 0.30 -28.90 6.45
N ARG A 54 1.15 -27.96 6.87
CA ARG A 54 2.31 -28.26 7.71
C ARG A 54 1.91 -28.84 9.06
N PHE A 55 0.92 -28.24 9.74
CA PHE A 55 0.35 -28.77 10.97
C PHE A 55 -0.31 -30.13 10.77
N TRP A 56 -1.00 -30.34 9.64
CA TRP A 56 -1.65 -31.61 9.32
C TRP A 56 -0.63 -32.74 9.15
N VAL A 57 0.46 -32.48 8.42
CA VAL A 57 1.56 -33.43 8.22
C VAL A 57 2.24 -33.74 9.55
N MET A 58 2.48 -32.72 10.37
CA MET A 58 3.03 -32.90 11.72
C MET A 58 2.08 -33.75 12.57
N HIS A 59 0.76 -33.52 12.53
CA HIS A 59 -0.18 -34.31 13.33
C HIS A 59 -0.35 -35.76 12.84
N THR A 60 -0.24 -36.01 11.53
CA THR A 60 -0.51 -37.32 10.92
C THR A 60 0.72 -38.24 10.92
N SER A 61 1.93 -37.69 10.92
CA SER A 61 3.16 -38.47 11.02
C SER A 61 3.25 -39.13 12.40
N ARG A 62 3.31 -40.47 12.44
CA ARG A 62 3.50 -41.24 13.68
C ARG A 62 4.86 -41.00 14.35
N ASP A 63 5.81 -40.41 13.62
CA ASP A 63 7.14 -40.03 14.11
C ASP A 63 7.19 -38.58 14.65
N ALA A 64 6.04 -37.90 14.74
CA ALA A 64 5.93 -36.46 15.02
C ALA A 64 6.17 -36.00 16.46
N TRP A 65 6.81 -36.83 17.28
CA TRP A 65 7.41 -36.36 18.53
C TRP A 65 8.80 -35.76 18.27
N GLU A 66 9.07 -35.28 17.04
CA GLU A 66 10.21 -34.41 16.79
C GLU A 66 9.99 -33.05 17.49
N PRO A 67 11.00 -32.54 18.20
CA PRO A 67 10.93 -31.21 18.80
C PRO A 67 10.75 -30.14 17.72
N TRP A 68 10.02 -29.09 18.05
CA TRP A 68 9.74 -27.95 17.17
C TRP A 68 11.03 -27.44 16.53
N LYS A 69 11.06 -27.38 15.20
CA LYS A 69 12.22 -26.87 14.47
C LYS A 69 12.15 -25.34 14.51
N MET A 70 13.31 -24.67 14.57
CA MET A 70 13.35 -23.20 14.52
C MET A 70 12.66 -22.65 13.26
N ASP A 71 12.59 -23.44 12.20
CA ASP A 71 11.86 -23.14 10.98
C ASP A 71 10.34 -23.01 11.20
N ASP A 72 9.72 -23.80 12.07
CA ASP A 72 8.30 -23.68 12.41
C ASP A 72 8.01 -22.32 13.07
N CYS A 73 8.89 -21.92 14.01
CA CYS A 73 8.81 -20.61 14.67
C CYS A 73 9.00 -19.45 13.69
N ALA A 74 9.92 -19.58 12.73
CA ALA A 74 10.14 -18.58 11.69
C ALA A 74 8.92 -18.43 10.78
N VAL A 75 8.26 -19.54 10.41
CA VAL A 75 7.03 -19.49 9.62
C VAL A 75 5.88 -18.82 10.37
N ILE A 76 5.69 -19.12 11.66
CA ILE A 76 4.70 -18.43 12.49
C ILE A 76 5.02 -16.93 12.59
N GLY A 77 6.27 -16.59 12.86
CA GLY A 77 6.72 -15.19 12.99
C GLY A 77 6.51 -14.40 11.69
N THR A 78 6.88 -14.98 10.55
CA THR A 78 6.66 -14.36 9.23
C THR A 78 5.18 -14.23 8.89
N PHE A 79 4.33 -15.17 9.31
CA PHE A 79 2.88 -15.06 9.13
C PHE A 79 2.29 -13.88 9.93
N VAL A 80 2.69 -13.71 11.19
CA VAL A 80 2.26 -12.56 12.02
C VAL A 80 2.73 -11.24 11.40
N LEU A 81 3.98 -11.17 10.94
CA LEU A 81 4.51 -9.99 10.26
C LEU A 81 3.78 -9.71 8.94
N ALA A 82 3.42 -10.74 8.17
CA ALA A 82 2.66 -10.58 6.94
C ALA A 82 1.26 -10.02 7.19
N ILE A 83 0.57 -10.44 8.27
CA ILE A 83 -0.71 -9.85 8.68
C ILE A 83 -0.54 -8.38 9.03
N ALA A 84 0.45 -8.05 9.88
CA ALA A 84 0.71 -6.67 10.27
C ALA A 84 1.02 -5.79 9.04
N GLN A 85 1.84 -6.29 8.11
CA GLN A 85 2.17 -5.60 6.87
C GLN A 85 0.95 -5.43 5.97
N GLY A 86 0.11 -6.45 5.81
CA GLY A 86 -1.14 -6.37 5.04
C GLY A 86 -2.10 -5.32 5.60
N VAL A 87 -2.25 -5.24 6.93
CA VAL A 87 -3.04 -4.21 7.59
C VAL A 87 -2.47 -2.82 7.34
N MET A 88 -1.16 -2.63 7.50
CA MET A 88 -0.51 -1.35 7.21
C MET A 88 -0.69 -0.93 5.75
N GLN A 89 -0.57 -1.87 4.80
CA GLN A 89 -0.77 -1.63 3.38
C GLN A 89 -2.21 -1.17 3.09
N CYS A 90 -3.21 -1.85 3.66
CA CYS A 90 -4.61 -1.44 3.53
C CYS A 90 -4.88 -0.04 4.11
N PHE A 91 -4.28 0.28 5.27
CA PHE A 91 -4.38 1.63 5.85
C PHE A 91 -3.72 2.70 4.97
N GLN A 92 -2.53 2.41 4.43
CA GLN A 92 -1.85 3.32 3.52
C GLN A 92 -2.66 3.52 2.24
N THR A 93 -3.13 2.44 1.59
CA THR A 93 -3.94 2.55 0.37
C THR A 93 -5.27 3.25 0.63
N LYS A 94 -5.90 3.06 1.79
CA LYS A 94 -7.13 3.78 2.15
C LYS A 94 -6.90 5.30 2.26
N ASN A 95 -5.75 5.72 2.78
CA ASN A 95 -5.46 7.12 3.07
C ASN A 95 -4.73 7.84 1.93
N LEU A 96 -3.97 7.11 1.12
CA LEU A 96 -3.05 7.62 0.11
C LEU A 96 -3.32 7.08 -1.29
N GLY A 97 -4.05 5.97 -1.41
CA GLY A 97 -4.49 5.47 -2.70
C GLY A 97 -5.49 6.46 -3.28
N PHE A 98 -5.15 7.02 -4.42
CA PHE A 98 -6.03 7.82 -5.25
C PHE A 98 -5.65 7.46 -6.68
N ASP A 99 -6.63 7.31 -7.55
CA ASP A 99 -6.34 7.09 -8.95
C ASP A 99 -5.66 8.35 -9.53
N ALA A 100 -4.78 8.20 -10.52
CA ALA A 100 -3.99 9.32 -11.03
C ALA A 100 -4.87 10.47 -11.57
N TRP A 101 -6.04 10.16 -12.11
CA TRP A 101 -7.04 11.13 -12.54
C TRP A 101 -7.91 11.70 -11.40
N ASP A 102 -7.85 11.13 -10.19
CA ASP A 102 -8.49 11.64 -8.96
C ASP A 102 -7.48 12.34 -8.03
N LEU A 103 -6.25 12.56 -8.51
CA LEU A 103 -5.22 13.33 -7.82
C LEU A 103 -5.25 14.79 -8.28
N PRO A 104 -5.50 15.77 -7.39
CA PRO A 104 -5.42 17.17 -7.78
C PRO A 104 -3.97 17.59 -7.97
N LEU A 105 -3.69 18.34 -9.03
CA LEU A 105 -2.36 18.81 -9.39
C LEU A 105 -1.70 19.62 -8.25
N GLY A 106 -2.50 20.40 -7.51
CA GLY A 106 -2.06 21.13 -6.31
C GLY A 106 -1.41 20.25 -5.25
N ARG A 107 -1.85 18.99 -5.10
CA ARG A 107 -1.26 18.04 -4.14
C ARG A 107 0.16 17.66 -4.52
N LEU A 108 0.41 17.43 -5.82
CA LEU A 108 1.75 17.15 -6.34
C LEU A 108 2.68 18.37 -6.23
N LEU A 109 2.16 19.56 -6.54
CA LEU A 109 2.94 20.80 -6.40
C LEU A 109 3.31 21.06 -4.94
N SER A 110 2.38 20.82 -4.01
CA SER A 110 2.62 20.98 -2.58
C SER A 110 3.64 19.98 -2.04
N SER A 111 3.62 18.72 -2.50
CA SER A 111 4.59 17.71 -2.06
C SER A 111 6.00 18.01 -2.58
N GLN A 112 6.13 18.46 -3.84
CA GLN A 112 7.42 18.91 -4.37
C GLN A 112 7.96 20.13 -3.62
N THR A 113 7.09 21.08 -3.27
CA THR A 113 7.49 22.27 -2.51
C THR A 113 8.00 21.90 -1.10
N GLN A 114 7.36 20.92 -0.43
CA GLN A 114 7.83 20.41 0.86
C GLN A 114 9.18 19.70 0.76
N GLN A 115 9.39 18.94 -0.32
CA GLN A 115 10.65 18.21 -0.54
C GLN A 115 11.83 19.18 -0.76
N VAL A 116 11.65 20.18 -1.63
CA VAL A 116 12.66 21.24 -1.84
C VAL A 116 12.96 21.97 -0.53
N ARG A 117 11.94 22.28 0.28
CA ARG A 117 12.12 22.93 1.58
C ARG A 117 12.92 22.07 2.56
N ALA A 118 12.65 20.77 2.60
CA ALA A 118 13.35 19.82 3.45
C ALA A 118 14.83 19.69 3.03
N ASP A 119 15.11 19.69 1.73
CA ASP A 119 16.46 19.62 1.19
C ASP A 119 17.26 20.89 1.47
N CYS A 120 16.64 22.08 1.35
CA CYS A 120 17.24 23.34 1.77
C CYS A 120 17.59 23.37 3.28
N HIS A 121 16.71 22.83 4.14
CA HIS A 121 16.98 22.74 5.58
C HIS A 121 18.08 21.73 5.94
N ARG A 122 18.31 20.72 5.09
CA ARG A 122 19.42 19.77 5.25
C ARG A 122 20.75 20.42 4.82
N ALA A 123 20.76 21.11 3.68
CA ALA A 123 21.93 21.82 3.19
C ALA A 123 22.38 22.97 4.12
N GLY A 124 21.44 23.64 4.80
CA GLY A 124 21.74 24.70 5.76
C GLY A 124 22.25 24.22 7.13
N ARG A 125 22.19 22.92 7.44
CA ARG A 125 22.70 22.33 8.69
C ARG A 125 24.10 21.72 8.56
N SER A 126 24.65 21.68 7.36
CA SER A 126 25.97 21.14 7.03
C SER A 126 27.06 22.22 6.89
N LEU A 127 26.78 23.45 7.32
CA LEU A 127 27.71 24.58 7.42
C LEU A 127 27.78 25.03 8.88
#